data_AF-A0AAD9MRD9-F1
#
_entry.id   AF-A0AAD9MRD9-F1
#
_cell.length_a   1.000
_cell.length_b   1.000
_cell.length_c   1.000
_cell.angle_alpha   90.00
_cell.angle_beta   90.00
_cell.angle_gamma   90.00
#
_symmetry.space_group_name_H-M   'P 1'
#
loop_
_entity.id
_entity.type
_entity.pdbx_description
1 polymer ?
#
loop_
_entity_poly.entity_id
_entity_poly.type
_entity_poly.pdbx_seq_one_letter_code
_entity_poly.pdbx_strand_id
1 'polypeptide(L)'
;MPTTITDDQLQDNKHGKLILKTRGICDDKFRWRYRTSCYHLSTKLFDHPAAIEYCQSFGATLISIETIDELKYIHRQLPISGYVWTSGKIYENNGRYTWASGVELPNDSQMWDVGEPSISSMTFCIRFSSRSLHGLDDYPCNRHYFALCELQ
;
A
#
# COMPACT_ATOMS: atom_id res chain seq x y z
N MET A 1 -14.26 7.17 -30.88
CA MET A 1 -13.86 5.98 -31.66
C MET A 1 -14.00 4.77 -30.75
N PRO A 2 -14.46 3.60 -31.22
CA PRO A 2 -14.52 2.41 -30.37
C PRO A 2 -13.09 1.88 -30.17
N THR A 3 -12.66 1.76 -28.92
CA THR A 3 -11.34 1.20 -28.55
C THR A 3 -11.34 -0.31 -28.81
N THR A 4 -10.39 -0.79 -29.61
CA THR A 4 -10.23 -2.21 -29.91
C THR A 4 -9.71 -2.95 -28.66
N ILE A 5 -10.37 -4.04 -28.28
CA ILE A 5 -9.96 -4.89 -27.14
C ILE A 5 -8.77 -5.74 -27.60
N THR A 6 -7.66 -5.69 -26.86
CA THR A 6 -6.43 -6.47 -27.11
C THR A 6 -6.45 -7.78 -26.31
N ASP A 7 -5.73 -8.81 -26.78
CA ASP A 7 -5.76 -10.17 -26.23
C ASP A 7 -5.31 -10.26 -24.75
N ASP A 8 -4.51 -9.31 -24.27
CA ASP A 8 -4.08 -9.19 -22.87
C ASP A 8 -5.21 -8.80 -21.91
N GLN A 9 -6.31 -8.27 -22.44
CA GLN A 9 -7.53 -7.88 -21.72
C GLN A 9 -8.57 -9.00 -21.71
N LEU A 10 -8.21 -10.23 -22.07
CA LEU A 10 -9.10 -11.39 -22.04
C LEU A 10 -8.57 -12.42 -21.04
N GLN A 11 -9.47 -13.05 -20.26
CA GLN A 11 -9.15 -14.19 -19.42
C GLN A 11 -10.05 -15.37 -19.78
N ASP A 12 -9.44 -16.54 -19.87
CA ASP A 12 -10.15 -17.80 -20.09
C ASP A 12 -10.96 -18.18 -18.86
N ASN A 13 -12.26 -18.39 -19.05
CA ASN A 13 -13.08 -19.04 -18.04
C ASN A 13 -13.00 -20.56 -18.19
N LYS A 14 -13.43 -21.30 -17.14
CA LYS A 14 -13.47 -22.78 -17.12
C LYS A 14 -14.40 -23.41 -18.17
N HIS A 15 -15.03 -22.60 -19.02
CA HIS A 15 -15.95 -22.99 -20.09
C HIS A 15 -15.47 -22.53 -21.48
N GLY A 16 -14.21 -22.11 -21.64
CA GLY A 16 -13.62 -21.77 -22.94
C GLY A 16 -14.15 -20.49 -23.58
N LYS A 17 -14.75 -19.59 -22.78
CA LYS A 17 -15.19 -18.27 -23.23
C LYS A 17 -14.22 -17.21 -22.71
N LEU A 18 -13.62 -16.47 -23.64
CA LEU A 18 -12.84 -15.26 -23.35
C LEU A 18 -13.77 -14.24 -22.70
N ILE A 19 -13.55 -13.96 -21.41
CA ILE A 19 -14.21 -12.86 -20.72
C ILE A 19 -13.25 -11.68 -20.77
N LEU A 20 -13.76 -10.49 -21.12
CA LEU A 20 -13.06 -9.24 -20.84
C LEU A 20 -12.57 -9.27 -19.40
N LYS A 21 -11.25 -9.19 -19.18
CA LYS A 21 -10.67 -8.74 -17.91
C LYS A 21 -11.29 -7.39 -17.65
N THR A 22 -12.39 -7.37 -16.93
CA THR A 22 -12.91 -6.16 -16.34
C THR A 22 -11.79 -5.67 -15.43
N ARG A 23 -11.08 -4.63 -15.86
CA ARG A 23 -10.32 -3.75 -14.99
C ARG A 23 -11.26 -3.44 -13.81
N GLY A 24 -11.02 -4.07 -12.67
CA GLY A 24 -11.97 -4.04 -11.55
C GLY A 24 -12.36 -5.37 -10.92
N ILE A 25 -11.69 -6.50 -11.19
CA ILE A 25 -11.75 -7.67 -10.30
C ILE A 25 -10.34 -7.90 -9.73
N CYS A 26 -10.22 -7.83 -8.41
CA CYS A 26 -8.98 -8.15 -7.74
C CYS A 26 -8.64 -9.63 -7.94
N ASP A 27 -7.37 -9.93 -8.18
CA ASP A 27 -6.85 -11.32 -8.20
C ASP A 27 -7.17 -12.03 -6.86
N ASP A 28 -7.29 -13.36 -6.87
CA ASP A 28 -7.51 -14.18 -5.66
C ASP A 28 -6.48 -13.92 -4.53
N LYS A 29 -5.28 -13.41 -4.88
CA LYS A 29 -4.25 -12.97 -3.95
C LYS A 29 -4.58 -11.62 -3.29
N PHE A 30 -5.26 -10.72 -3.99
CA PHE A 30 -5.64 -9.38 -3.53
C PHE A 30 -7.08 -9.38 -3.02
N ARG A 31 -7.26 -9.82 -1.77
CA ARG A 31 -8.60 -10.13 -1.23
C ARG A 31 -9.35 -8.91 -0.70
N TRP A 32 -8.66 -7.79 -0.50
CA TRP A 32 -9.27 -6.55 -0.01
C TRP A 32 -9.45 -5.58 -1.15
N ARG A 33 -10.52 -4.80 -1.10
CA ARG A 33 -10.88 -3.83 -2.13
C ARG A 33 -11.45 -2.57 -1.51
N TYR A 34 -10.91 -1.43 -1.93
CA TYR A 34 -11.42 -0.12 -1.62
C TYR A 34 -11.42 0.72 -2.89
N ARG A 35 -12.60 1.15 -3.34
CA ARG A 35 -12.81 1.84 -4.63
C ARG A 35 -12.22 1.02 -5.80
N THR A 36 -11.24 1.57 -6.50
CA THR A 36 -10.55 0.95 -7.63
C THR A 36 -9.35 0.11 -7.21
N SER A 37 -8.80 0.33 -6.01
CA SER A 37 -7.61 -0.35 -5.54
C SER A 37 -7.92 -1.72 -4.91
N CYS A 38 -6.98 -2.64 -5.11
CA CYS A 38 -6.97 -3.99 -4.57
C CYS A 38 -5.75 -4.16 -3.65
N TYR A 39 -5.90 -4.85 -2.52
CA TYR A 39 -4.81 -4.99 -1.54
C TYR A 39 -4.48 -6.43 -1.18
N HIS A 40 -3.19 -6.66 -0.96
CA HIS A 40 -2.62 -7.93 -0.55
C HIS A 40 -1.72 -7.75 0.67
N LEU A 41 -2.05 -8.43 1.77
CA LEU A 41 -1.17 -8.52 2.93
C LEU A 41 -0.28 -9.76 2.81
N SER A 42 1.03 -9.54 2.88
CA SER A 42 2.01 -10.63 2.90
C SER A 42 1.89 -11.51 4.15
N THR A 43 2.39 -12.75 4.06
CA THR A 43 2.47 -13.68 5.20
C THR A 43 3.86 -13.72 5.86
N LYS A 44 4.83 -13.02 5.28
CA LYS A 44 6.21 -12.94 5.75
C LYS A 44 6.55 -11.49 6.12
N LEU A 45 7.62 -11.34 6.90
CA LEU A 45 8.13 -10.03 7.30
C LEU A 45 9.33 -9.65 6.44
N PHE A 46 9.44 -8.37 6.11
CA PHE A 46 10.47 -7.81 5.24
C PHE A 46 10.98 -6.49 5.82
N ASP A 47 12.23 -6.15 5.56
CA ASP A 47 12.63 -4.74 5.61
C ASP A 47 11.91 -3.94 4.51
N HIS A 48 11.94 -2.61 4.61
CA HIS A 48 11.19 -1.75 3.70
C HIS A 48 11.61 -1.93 2.22
N PRO A 49 12.92 -1.97 1.87
CA PRO A 49 13.34 -2.24 0.50
C PRO A 49 12.85 -3.61 -0.02
N ALA A 50 12.99 -4.68 0.76
CA ALA A 50 12.50 -5.99 0.33
C ALA A 50 10.97 -6.06 0.25
N ALA A 51 10.25 -5.28 1.07
CA ALA A 51 8.80 -5.15 0.98
C ALA A 51 8.36 -4.46 -0.32
N ILE A 52 9.12 -3.48 -0.81
CA ILE A 52 8.91 -2.86 -2.12
C ILE A 52 9.07 -3.92 -3.22
N GLU A 53 10.19 -4.65 -3.23
CA GLU A 53 10.46 -5.69 -4.23
C GLU A 53 9.41 -6.80 -4.20
N TYR A 54 8.95 -7.19 -3.00
CA TYR A 54 7.88 -8.16 -2.83
C TYR A 54 6.60 -7.72 -3.55
N CYS A 55 6.14 -6.49 -3.36
CA CYS A 55 4.93 -6.00 -4.04
C CYS A 55 5.13 -5.86 -5.55
N GLN A 56 6.31 -5.41 -5.98
CA GLN A 56 6.66 -5.31 -7.40
C GLN A 56 6.63 -6.66 -8.11
N SER A 57 6.93 -7.75 -7.41
CA SER A 57 6.83 -9.12 -7.97
C SER A 57 5.41 -9.51 -8.40
N PHE A 58 4.38 -8.80 -7.92
CA PHE A 58 2.98 -8.97 -8.34
C PHE A 58 2.51 -7.90 -9.32
N GLY A 59 3.40 -7.03 -9.82
CA GLY A 59 3.02 -5.85 -10.59
C GLY A 59 2.30 -4.78 -9.75
N ALA A 60 2.45 -4.83 -8.42
CA ALA A 60 1.84 -3.92 -7.46
C ALA A 60 2.90 -3.00 -6.82
N THR A 61 2.47 -2.04 -6.01
CA THR A 61 3.35 -1.23 -5.15
C THR A 61 3.09 -1.55 -3.69
N LEU A 62 3.95 -1.10 -2.77
CA LEU A 62 3.47 -0.90 -1.40
C LEU A 62 2.33 0.13 -1.42
N ILE A 63 1.40 0.01 -0.47
CA ILE A 63 0.23 0.89 -0.37
C ILE A 63 0.64 2.36 -0.17
N SER A 64 -0.08 3.26 -0.83
CA SER A 64 -0.03 4.70 -0.56
C SER A 64 -1.32 5.08 0.16
N ILE A 65 -1.24 5.53 1.42
CA ILE A 65 -2.44 5.86 2.20
C ILE A 65 -2.72 7.36 2.06
N GLU A 66 -3.53 7.72 1.07
CA GLU A 66 -3.69 9.11 0.63
C GLU A 66 -4.92 9.79 1.26
N THR A 67 -5.83 9.00 1.84
CA THR A 67 -7.04 9.53 2.47
C THR A 67 -7.31 8.90 3.84
N ILE A 68 -7.95 9.67 4.72
CA ILE A 68 -8.39 9.18 6.03
C ILE A 68 -9.37 8.00 5.88
N ASP A 69 -10.21 7.99 4.84
CA ASP A 69 -11.17 6.91 4.62
C ASP A 69 -10.49 5.60 4.20
N GLU A 70 -9.43 5.70 3.41
CA GLU A 70 -8.57 4.56 3.07
C GLU A 70 -7.83 4.05 4.30
N LEU A 71 -7.22 4.95 5.10
CA LEU A 71 -6.59 4.58 6.37
C LEU A 71 -7.56 3.81 7.27
N LYS A 72 -8.78 4.32 7.45
CA LYS A 72 -9.84 3.67 8.23
C LYS A 72 -10.25 2.33 7.62
N TYR A 73 -10.27 2.21 6.30
CA TYR A 73 -10.55 0.94 5.62
C TYR A 73 -9.47 -0.09 5.95
N ILE A 74 -8.20 0.26 5.76
CA ILE A 74 -7.05 -0.61 6.05
C ILE A 74 -7.00 -1.01 7.52
N HIS A 75 -7.23 -0.07 8.44
CA HIS A 75 -7.34 -0.35 9.87
C HIS A 75 -8.36 -1.45 10.19
N ARG A 76 -9.52 -1.48 9.50
CA ARG A 76 -10.55 -2.51 9.73
C ARG A 76 -10.17 -3.88 9.15
N GLN A 77 -9.29 -3.93 8.17
CA GLN A 77 -8.87 -5.20 7.54
C GLN A 77 -7.69 -5.84 8.27
N LEU A 78 -6.81 -5.04 8.85
CA LEU A 78 -5.61 -5.53 9.49
C LEU A 78 -5.91 -6.29 10.79
N PRO A 79 -5.15 -7.35 11.10
CA PRO A 79 -5.24 -8.01 12.39
C PRO A 79 -4.85 -7.03 13.51
N ILE A 80 -5.49 -7.14 14.68
CA ILE A 80 -5.38 -6.20 15.82
C ILE A 80 -3.92 -5.92 16.26
N SER A 81 -2.99 -6.84 16.02
CA SER A 81 -1.58 -6.75 16.45
C SER A 81 -0.55 -6.54 15.33
N GLY A 82 -0.94 -6.04 14.16
CA GLY A 82 -0.08 -5.93 12.98
C GLY A 82 0.61 -4.56 12.81
N TYR A 83 1.87 -4.61 12.38
CA TYR A 83 2.55 -3.50 11.71
C TYR A 83 2.77 -3.86 10.25
N VAL A 84 2.54 -2.89 9.36
CA VAL A 84 2.75 -3.07 7.92
C VAL A 84 3.58 -1.96 7.34
N TRP A 85 4.43 -2.29 6.38
CA TRP A 85 5.11 -1.29 5.56
C TRP A 85 4.13 -0.65 4.58
N THR A 86 4.35 0.65 4.35
CA THR A 86 3.67 1.45 3.32
C THR A 86 4.71 1.95 2.31
N SER A 87 4.26 2.57 1.22
CA SER A 87 5.16 3.13 0.21
C SER A 87 5.89 4.40 0.69
N GLY A 88 5.42 4.99 1.79
CA GLY A 88 5.87 6.27 2.28
C GLY A 88 7.28 6.22 2.85
N LYS A 89 8.09 7.23 2.52
CA LYS A 89 9.41 7.49 3.12
C LYS A 89 9.77 8.96 2.95
N ILE A 90 10.76 9.41 3.70
CA ILE A 90 11.37 10.73 3.49
C ILE A 90 12.38 10.68 2.34
N TYR A 91 12.35 11.67 1.46
CA TYR A 91 13.36 11.84 0.41
C TYR A 91 14.34 12.95 0.84
N GLU A 92 15.64 12.62 0.89
CA GLU A 92 16.72 13.48 1.46
C GLU A 92 16.79 14.88 0.85
N ASN A 93 16.32 15.03 -0.38
CA ASN A 93 16.39 16.25 -1.18
C ASN A 93 15.34 17.31 -0.82
N ASN A 94 14.26 16.97 -0.10
CA ASN A 94 13.25 17.94 0.33
C ASN A 94 12.88 17.84 1.82
N GLY A 95 13.27 16.74 2.51
CA GLY A 95 12.89 16.51 3.90
C GLY A 95 11.39 16.29 4.09
N ARG A 96 10.68 15.82 3.05
CA ARG A 96 9.24 15.60 3.06
C ARG A 96 8.92 14.13 2.90
N TYR A 97 7.90 13.68 3.62
CA TYR A 97 7.33 12.36 3.43
C TYR A 97 6.55 12.30 2.12
N THR A 98 6.81 11.29 1.30
CA THR A 98 6.14 11.14 0.02
C THR A 98 5.82 9.67 -0.23
N TRP A 99 4.61 9.43 -0.71
CA TRP A 99 4.16 8.13 -1.18
C TRP A 99 4.81 7.77 -2.53
N ALA A 100 4.81 6.48 -2.90
CA ALA A 100 5.29 6.09 -4.23
C ALA A 100 4.45 6.65 -5.39
N SER A 101 3.20 7.06 -5.13
CA SER A 101 2.35 7.80 -6.08
C SER A 101 2.86 9.21 -6.39
N GLY A 102 3.79 9.75 -5.60
CA GLY A 102 4.26 11.13 -5.67
C GLY A 102 3.43 12.11 -4.83
N VAL A 103 2.35 11.66 -4.19
CA VAL A 103 1.59 12.47 -3.25
C VAL A 103 2.38 12.67 -1.96
N GLU A 104 2.48 13.92 -1.52
CA GLU A 104 3.15 14.27 -0.27
C GLU A 104 2.26 13.98 0.94
N LEU A 105 2.87 13.51 2.03
CA LEU A 105 2.24 13.39 3.34
C LEU A 105 2.74 14.55 4.23
N PRO A 106 1.89 15.54 4.55
CA PRO A 106 2.29 16.66 5.41
C PRO A 106 2.66 16.20 6.82
N ASN A 107 3.62 16.87 7.46
CA ASN A 107 4.01 16.58 8.85
C ASN A 107 2.88 16.83 9.87
N ASP A 108 1.93 17.71 9.55
CA ASP A 108 0.75 18.04 10.36
C ASP A 108 -0.49 17.21 9.99
N SER A 109 -0.32 16.15 9.19
CA SER A 109 -1.41 15.25 8.81
C SER A 109 -2.04 14.58 10.04
N GLN A 110 -3.38 14.49 10.04
CA GLN A 110 -4.13 13.76 11.06
C GLN A 110 -3.96 12.24 11.00
N MET A 111 -3.24 11.73 10.00
CA MET A 111 -2.99 10.29 9.83
C MET A 111 -1.80 9.80 10.67
N TRP A 112 -0.94 10.71 11.13
CA TRP A 112 0.19 10.41 12.02
C TRP A 112 -0.29 10.03 13.42
N ASP A 113 0.43 9.08 14.04
CA ASP A 113 0.17 8.70 15.41
C ASP A 113 0.58 9.83 16.36
N VAL A 114 0.10 9.76 17.60
CA VAL A 114 0.41 10.79 18.60
C VAL A 114 1.92 10.84 18.83
N GLY A 115 2.52 11.97 18.46
CA GLY A 115 3.97 12.18 18.60
C GLY A 115 4.76 11.98 17.31
N GLU A 116 4.11 11.57 16.22
CA GLU A 116 4.72 11.37 14.91
C GLU A 116 4.38 12.53 13.94
N PRO A 117 5.23 12.79 12.92
CA PRO A 117 6.52 12.15 12.70
C PRO A 117 7.57 12.62 13.72
N SER A 118 8.50 11.74 14.08
CA SER A 118 9.56 12.02 15.04
C SER A 118 10.44 13.20 14.60
N ILE A 119 10.65 14.19 15.47
CA ILE A 119 11.47 15.38 15.16
C ILE A 119 12.94 15.03 14.85
N SER A 120 13.43 13.88 15.36
CA SER A 120 14.82 13.42 15.18
C SER A 120 15.05 12.58 13.92
N SER A 121 14.00 12.34 13.15
CA SER A 121 13.98 11.51 11.97
C SER A 121 14.35 12.33 10.72
N MET A 122 15.59 12.20 10.24
CA MET A 122 15.94 12.73 8.92
C MET A 122 15.85 11.67 7.81
N THR A 123 15.70 10.38 8.16
CA THR A 123 15.74 9.25 7.20
C THR A 123 14.97 8.02 7.71
N PHE A 124 13.63 8.04 7.73
CA PHE A 124 12.81 6.86 8.09
C PHE A 124 11.73 6.53 7.05
N CYS A 125 11.23 5.30 7.14
CA CYS A 125 10.18 4.73 6.29
C CYS A 125 8.87 4.68 7.07
N ILE A 126 7.76 4.90 6.39
CA ILE A 126 6.45 4.94 7.04
C ILE A 126 5.90 3.53 7.16
N ARG A 127 5.57 3.14 8.39
CA ARG A 127 4.74 1.98 8.69
C ARG A 127 3.35 2.41 9.13
N PHE A 128 2.40 1.49 9.03
CA PHE A 128 1.09 1.61 9.65
C PHE A 128 0.96 0.58 10.80
N SER A 129 0.43 1.03 11.94
CA SER A 129 0.12 0.26 13.14
C SER A 129 -1.38 0.07 13.28
N SER A 130 -1.85 -1.18 13.30
CA SER A 130 -3.27 -1.49 13.52
C SER A 130 -3.74 -1.25 14.96
N ARG A 131 -2.84 -0.83 15.86
CA ARG A 131 -3.13 -0.58 17.28
C ARG A 131 -3.53 0.86 17.56
N SER A 132 -3.29 1.78 16.62
CA SER A 132 -3.68 3.19 16.74
C SER A 132 -4.67 3.56 15.63
N LEU A 133 -5.64 4.41 15.99
CA LEU A 133 -6.60 4.97 15.04
C LEU A 133 -5.93 5.92 14.03
N HIS A 134 -4.80 6.52 14.39
CA HIS A 134 -3.96 7.38 13.54
C HIS A 134 -2.65 6.65 13.27
N GLY A 135 -2.73 5.48 12.64
CA GLY A 135 -1.66 4.48 12.74
C GLY A 135 -0.35 4.73 11.99
N LEU A 136 -0.09 5.90 11.38
CA LEU A 136 1.17 6.14 10.67
C LEU A 136 2.29 6.53 11.62
N ASP A 137 3.47 5.97 11.38
CA ASP A 137 4.66 6.13 12.21
C ASP A 137 5.89 6.01 11.31
N ASP A 138 6.83 6.95 11.42
CA ASP A 138 8.11 6.88 10.72
C ASP A 138 9.13 6.07 11.52
N TYR A 139 9.59 4.97 10.92
CA TYR A 139 10.38 3.97 11.62
C TYR A 139 11.61 3.53 10.82
N PRO A 140 12.69 3.03 11.48
CA PRO A 140 13.87 2.54 10.79
C PRO A 140 13.53 1.49 9.70
N CYS A 141 13.92 1.79 8.47
CA CYS A 141 13.57 1.02 7.27
C CYS A 141 14.06 -0.44 7.30
N ASN A 142 15.08 -0.76 8.10
CA ASN A 142 15.66 -2.11 8.24
C ASN A 142 14.86 -3.03 9.19
N ARG A 143 13.76 -2.54 9.76
CA ARG A 143 12.88 -3.32 10.63
C ARG A 143 11.98 -4.22 9.80
N HIS A 144 11.60 -5.36 10.38
CA HIS A 144 10.89 -6.39 9.64
C HIS A 144 9.38 -6.37 9.96
N TYR A 145 8.57 -5.97 8.97
CA TYR A 145 7.11 -5.90 9.07
C TYR A 145 6.45 -6.53 7.84
N PHE A 146 5.14 -6.76 7.90
CA PHE A 146 4.42 -7.28 6.74
C PHE A 146 4.41 -6.24 5.61
N ALA A 147 4.55 -6.68 4.36
CA ALA A 147 4.26 -5.85 3.20
C ALA A 147 2.74 -5.78 2.98
N LEU A 148 2.20 -4.56 2.86
CA LEU A 148 0.83 -4.33 2.40
C LEU A 148 0.90 -3.74 0.98
N CYS A 149 0.58 -4.59 0.00
CA CYS A 149 0.64 -4.23 -1.40
C CYS A 149 -0.68 -3.65 -1.89
N GLU A 150 -0.60 -2.73 -2.83
CA GLU A 150 -1.71 -2.09 -3.51
C GLU A 150 -1.54 -2.23 -5.03
N LEU A 151 -2.62 -2.67 -5.68
CA LEU A 151 -2.75 -2.75 -7.14
C LEU A 151 -3.88 -1.81 -7.56
N GLN A 152 -3.62 -0.95 -8.56
CA GLN A 152 -4.57 0.02 -9.11
C GLN A 152 -5.30 -0.47 -10.37
#